data_AF-A0A6P0NMS7-F1
#
_entry.id   AF-A0A6P0NMS7-F1
#
_cell.length_a   1.000
_cell.length_b   1.000
_cell.length_c   1.000
_cell.angle_alpha   90.00
_cell.angle_beta   90.00
_cell.angle_gamma   90.00
#
_symmetry.space_group_name_H-M   'P 1'
#
loop_
_entity.id
_entity.type
_entity.pdbx_description
1 polymer ?
#
loop_
_entity_poly.entity_id
_entity_poly.type
_entity_poly.pdbx_seq_one_letter_code
_entity_poly.pdbx_strand_id
1 'polypeptide(L)'
;FSGTFVGTIGYMPPEQLQGKAYCASDLYSLGATLLYLLTHRSPGELPQKRMKIDISSCVEISPEFMNWLEVILEPIWEDRFQSATAALNVLSNKSENIYIYNDYSVVKSAHQKPPESLVTVEKTSSSLIINIPSGSSVFIKHFILLFFLIFSC
;
A
#
# COMPACT_ATOMS: atom_id res chain seq x y z
N PHE A 1 9.83 -1.91 29.12
CA PHE A 1 8.76 -1.66 28.14
C PHE A 1 8.17 -2.98 27.70
N SER A 2 6.92 -3.29 28.06
CA SER A 2 6.22 -4.50 27.60
C SER A 2 5.08 -4.06 26.68
N GLY A 3 5.43 -3.67 25.47
CA GLY A 3 4.48 -3.46 24.37
C GLY A 3 4.60 -4.64 23.43
N THR A 4 3.49 -5.24 23.04
CA THR A 4 3.44 -6.21 21.95
C THR A 4 3.87 -5.51 20.67
N PHE A 5 4.97 -5.95 20.09
CA PHE A 5 5.41 -5.51 18.77
C PHE A 5 4.47 -6.12 17.73
N VAL A 6 3.61 -5.30 17.13
CA VAL A 6 2.71 -5.73 16.04
C VAL A 6 3.26 -5.19 14.74
N GLY A 7 4.01 -6.02 14.01
CA GLY A 7 4.55 -5.71 12.70
C GLY A 7 5.26 -6.93 12.12
N THR A 8 5.14 -7.15 10.81
CA THR A 8 5.89 -8.22 10.14
C THR A 8 7.32 -7.74 9.93
N ILE A 9 8.26 -8.35 10.66
CA ILE A 9 9.68 -7.97 10.64
C ILE A 9 10.20 -7.99 9.19
N GLY A 10 10.91 -6.92 8.79
CA GLY A 10 11.48 -6.76 7.46
C GLY A 10 10.57 -6.10 6.43
N TYR A 11 9.25 -6.22 6.57
CA TYR A 11 8.28 -5.53 5.70
C TYR A 11 7.91 -4.15 6.22
N MET A 12 7.96 -3.98 7.54
CA MET A 12 7.61 -2.73 8.18
C MET A 12 8.75 -1.70 8.06
N PRO A 13 8.48 -0.49 7.53
CA PRO A 13 9.46 0.59 7.50
C PRO A 13 9.89 1.04 8.91
N PRO A 14 11.15 1.47 9.10
CA PRO A 14 11.69 1.82 10.42
C PRO A 14 10.96 2.96 11.14
N GLU A 15 10.44 3.94 10.42
CA GLU A 15 9.73 5.09 11.01
C GLU A 15 8.41 4.70 11.69
N GLN A 16 7.78 3.58 11.29
CA GLN A 16 6.56 3.09 11.94
C GLN A 16 6.84 2.60 13.36
N LEU A 17 8.08 2.23 13.68
CA LEU A 17 8.52 1.95 15.05
C LEU A 17 8.39 3.17 15.97
N GLN A 18 8.42 4.37 15.38
CA GLN A 18 8.26 5.64 16.07
C GLN A 18 6.81 6.16 16.01
N GLY A 19 5.86 5.36 15.49
CA GLY A 19 4.48 5.77 15.31
C GLY A 19 4.27 6.78 14.18
N LYS A 20 5.22 6.91 13.24
CA LYS A 20 5.12 7.79 12.08
C LYS A 20 4.78 6.98 10.82
N ALA A 21 3.94 7.53 9.96
CA ALA A 21 3.61 6.95 8.66
C ALA A 21 3.57 8.04 7.60
N TYR A 22 4.18 7.77 6.46
CA TYR A 22 4.26 8.63 5.29
C TYR A 22 3.83 7.84 4.05
N CYS A 23 3.56 8.52 2.93
CA CYS A 23 3.39 7.81 1.65
C CYS A 23 4.62 6.96 1.29
N ALA A 24 5.81 7.40 1.68
CA ALA A 24 7.05 6.63 1.52
C ALA A 24 7.07 5.33 2.36
N SER A 25 6.34 5.26 3.46
CA SER A 25 6.23 4.07 4.32
C SER A 25 5.55 2.91 3.59
N ASP A 26 4.47 3.19 2.84
CA ASP A 26 3.81 2.21 2.00
C ASP A 26 4.73 1.70 0.88
N LEU A 27 5.55 2.60 0.32
CA LEU A 27 6.51 2.26 -0.73
C LEU A 27 7.62 1.32 -0.23
N TYR A 28 8.13 1.53 0.97
CA TYR A 28 9.07 0.59 1.58
C TYR A 28 8.45 -0.81 1.71
N SER A 29 7.22 -0.88 2.22
CA SER A 29 6.50 -2.15 2.40
C SER A 29 6.26 -2.87 1.07
N LEU A 30 5.96 -2.10 0.01
CA LEU A 30 5.89 -2.61 -1.35
C LEU A 30 7.24 -3.16 -1.83
N GLY A 31 8.32 -2.40 -1.65
CA GLY A 31 9.68 -2.83 -2.00
C GLY A 31 10.08 -4.13 -1.30
N ALA A 32 9.76 -4.25 -0.01
CA ALA A 32 10.02 -5.45 0.78
C ALA A 32 9.21 -6.65 0.27
N THR A 33 7.96 -6.42 -0.13
CA THR A 33 7.12 -7.43 -0.78
C THR A 33 7.71 -7.89 -2.12
N LEU A 34 8.20 -6.95 -2.95
CA LEU A 34 8.87 -7.29 -4.22
C LEU A 34 10.13 -8.12 -3.98
N LEU A 35 10.94 -7.77 -2.98
CA LEU A 35 12.12 -8.59 -2.61
C LEU A 35 11.73 -10.00 -2.20
N TYR A 36 10.65 -10.17 -1.44
CA TYR A 36 10.14 -11.50 -1.11
C TYR A 36 9.78 -12.29 -2.37
N LEU A 37 9.12 -11.66 -3.35
CA LEU A 37 8.78 -12.33 -4.61
C LEU A 37 10.02 -12.73 -5.42
N LEU A 38 11.06 -11.90 -5.41
CA LEU A 38 12.31 -12.18 -6.13
C LEU A 38 13.17 -13.25 -5.45
N THR A 39 13.21 -13.24 -4.12
CA THR A 39 14.13 -14.10 -3.34
C THR A 39 13.48 -15.35 -2.76
N HIS A 40 12.15 -15.36 -2.64
CA HIS A 40 11.38 -16.32 -1.84
C HIS A 40 11.82 -16.40 -0.37
N ARG A 41 12.41 -15.32 0.16
CA ARG A 41 12.87 -15.22 1.55
C ARG A 41 12.30 -13.96 2.19
N SER A 42 12.07 -14.01 3.49
CA SER A 42 11.59 -12.83 4.21
C SER A 42 12.65 -11.72 4.12
N PRO A 43 12.29 -10.45 3.84
CA PRO A 43 13.23 -9.33 3.82
C PRO A 43 14.01 -9.16 5.12
N GLY A 44 13.46 -9.60 6.25
CA GLY A 44 14.15 -9.59 7.56
C GLY A 44 15.25 -10.64 7.69
N GLU A 45 15.30 -11.63 6.81
CA GLU A 45 16.31 -12.71 6.78
C GLU A 45 17.43 -12.42 5.78
N LEU A 46 17.26 -11.41 4.93
CA LEU A 46 18.25 -11.03 3.93
C LEU A 46 19.46 -10.34 4.58
N PRO A 47 20.67 -10.50 4.03
CA PRO A 47 21.85 -9.74 4.46
C PRO A 47 21.58 -8.23 4.49
N GLN A 48 22.04 -7.58 5.55
CA GLN A 48 21.93 -6.13 5.72
C GLN A 48 23.29 -5.50 5.96
N LYS A 49 23.48 -4.28 5.43
CA LYS A 49 24.65 -3.43 5.66
C LYS A 49 24.14 -2.03 6.03
N ARG A 50 24.60 -1.49 7.17
CA ARG A 50 24.22 -0.15 7.64
C ARG A 50 22.70 0.06 7.68
N MET A 51 21.94 -0.92 8.20
CA MET A 51 20.47 -0.92 8.27
C MET A 51 19.74 -0.98 6.92
N LYS A 52 20.45 -1.14 5.80
CA LYS A 52 19.89 -1.32 4.46
C LYS A 52 20.07 -2.76 4.01
N ILE A 53 19.09 -3.30 3.29
CA ILE A 53 19.18 -4.64 2.69
C ILE A 53 20.22 -4.63 1.56
N ASP A 54 21.13 -5.61 1.55
CA ASP A 54 22.11 -5.80 0.48
C ASP A 54 21.49 -6.61 -0.67
N ILE A 55 20.72 -5.90 -1.51
CA ILE A 55 19.95 -6.48 -2.62
C ILE A 55 20.86 -7.19 -3.63
N SER A 56 22.02 -6.59 -3.92
CA SER A 56 23.00 -7.10 -4.89
C SER A 56 23.51 -8.51 -4.54
N SER A 57 23.52 -8.85 -3.26
CA SER A 57 23.94 -10.17 -2.76
C SER A 57 22.85 -11.24 -2.83
N CYS A 58 21.60 -10.86 -3.12
CA CYS A 58 20.43 -11.72 -2.96
C CYS A 58 19.71 -12.05 -4.28
N VAL A 59 19.79 -11.18 -5.28
CA VAL A 59 19.01 -11.29 -6.52
C VAL A 59 19.82 -10.79 -7.72
N GLU A 60 19.67 -11.48 -8.85
CA GLU A 60 20.18 -11.04 -10.15
C GLU A 60 19.02 -10.47 -11.00
N ILE A 61 19.05 -9.16 -11.23
CA ILE A 61 18.05 -8.39 -11.99
C ILE A 61 18.75 -7.30 -12.79
N SER A 62 18.01 -6.60 -13.66
CA SER A 62 18.58 -5.48 -14.41
C SER A 62 19.12 -4.40 -13.47
N PRO A 63 20.23 -3.71 -13.83
CA PRO A 63 20.81 -2.65 -13.00
C PRO A 63 19.82 -1.52 -12.69
N GLU A 64 18.96 -1.17 -13.65
CA GLU A 64 17.94 -0.13 -13.49
C GLU A 64 16.94 -0.49 -12.40
N PHE A 65 16.45 -1.74 -12.42
CA PHE A 65 15.50 -2.20 -11.41
C PHE A 65 16.15 -2.40 -10.04
N MET A 66 17.43 -2.81 -10.02
CA MET A 66 18.22 -2.87 -8.79
C MET A 66 18.36 -1.49 -8.15
N ASN A 67 18.77 -0.47 -8.92
CA ASN A 67 18.87 0.90 -8.44
C ASN A 67 17.52 1.42 -7.94
N TRP A 68 16.43 1.10 -8.65
CA TRP A 68 15.08 1.47 -8.23
C TRP A 68 14.69 0.83 -6.89
N LEU A 69 14.98 -0.47 -6.71
CA LEU A 69 14.73 -1.18 -5.46
C LEU A 69 15.61 -0.65 -4.32
N GLU A 70 16.84 -0.26 -4.60
CA GLU A 70 17.72 0.35 -3.61
C GLU A 70 17.17 1.67 -3.06
N VAL A 71 16.54 2.48 -3.91
CA VAL A 71 15.91 3.75 -3.50
C VAL A 71 14.62 3.51 -2.74
N ILE A 72 13.74 2.61 -3.21
CA ILE A 72 12.44 2.38 -2.55
C ILE A 72 12.60 1.73 -1.16
N LEU A 73 13.75 1.08 -0.89
CA LEU A 73 14.10 0.43 0.37
C LEU A 73 15.09 1.23 1.23
N GLU A 74 15.30 2.51 0.95
CA GLU A 74 16.12 3.34 1.83
C GLU A 74 15.53 3.36 3.26
N PRO A 75 16.35 3.15 4.31
CA PRO A 75 15.85 3.13 5.68
C PRO A 75 15.27 4.48 6.11
N ILE A 76 15.90 5.57 5.66
CA ILE A 76 15.47 6.95 5.90
C ILE A 76 14.39 7.28 4.88
N TRP A 77 13.22 7.73 5.35
CA TRP A 77 12.05 7.92 4.47
C TRP A 77 12.24 9.13 3.53
N GLU A 78 13.02 10.12 3.93
CA GLU A 78 13.38 11.29 3.11
C GLU A 78 14.21 10.91 1.88
N ASP A 79 14.99 9.82 1.97
CA ASP A 79 15.86 9.35 0.88
C ASP A 79 15.12 8.43 -0.11
N ARG A 80 13.87 8.06 0.17
CA ARG A 80 13.01 7.28 -0.73
C ARG A 80 12.26 8.16 -1.73
N PHE A 81 11.56 7.50 -2.65
CA PHE A 81 10.50 8.15 -3.43
C PHE A 81 9.40 8.70 -2.52
N GLN A 82 9.04 9.98 -2.72
CA GLN A 82 8.04 10.66 -1.90
C GLN A 82 6.59 10.42 -2.36
N SER A 83 6.40 9.77 -3.51
CA SER A 83 5.07 9.36 -4.01
C SER A 83 5.15 8.15 -4.92
N ALA A 84 4.05 7.41 -5.03
CA ALA A 84 3.92 6.28 -5.95
C ALA A 84 4.12 6.71 -7.42
N THR A 85 3.67 7.91 -7.78
CA THR A 85 3.90 8.48 -9.12
C THR A 85 5.38 8.71 -9.40
N ALA A 86 6.13 9.26 -8.44
CA ALA A 86 7.57 9.45 -8.58
C ALA A 86 8.30 8.11 -8.77
N ALA A 87 7.96 7.11 -7.96
CA ALA A 87 8.51 5.77 -8.09
C ALA A 87 8.20 5.15 -9.47
N LEU A 88 6.94 5.23 -9.92
CA LEU A 88 6.50 4.67 -11.20
C LEU A 88 7.17 5.34 -12.41
N ASN A 89 7.38 6.67 -12.35
CA ASN A 89 8.04 7.42 -13.42
C ASN A 89 9.48 6.95 -13.64
N VAL A 90 10.22 6.75 -12.55
CA VAL A 90 11.59 6.21 -12.60
C VAL A 90 11.59 4.77 -13.07
N LEU A 91 10.70 3.92 -12.56
CA LEU A 91 10.60 2.52 -12.96
C LEU A 91 10.31 2.34 -14.45
N SER A 92 9.49 3.23 -15.02
CA SER A 92 9.07 3.16 -16.42
C SER A 92 10.09 3.78 -17.40
N ASN A 93 11.26 4.22 -16.92
CA ASN A 93 12.24 4.98 -17.71
C ASN A 93 11.61 6.14 -18.49
N LYS A 94 10.61 6.83 -17.89
CA LYS A 94 10.05 8.06 -18.46
C LYS A 94 10.98 9.25 -18.14
N SER A 95 12.23 9.17 -18.55
CA SER A 95 13.09 10.35 -18.68
C SER A 95 12.59 11.14 -19.89
N GLU A 96 12.03 12.32 -19.62
CA GLU A 96 11.70 13.38 -20.60
C GLU A 96 10.87 12.95 -21.83
N ASN A 97 9.63 12.53 -21.57
CA ASN A 97 8.54 12.92 -22.44
C ASN A 97 7.47 13.57 -21.57
N ILE A 98 7.72 14.82 -21.18
CA ILE A 98 6.65 15.75 -20.79
C ILE A 98 5.85 16.04 -22.07
N TYR A 99 5.10 15.06 -22.56
CA TYR A 99 3.80 15.40 -23.09
C TYR A 99 3.00 15.84 -21.88
N ILE A 100 2.44 17.05 -21.93
CA ILE A 100 1.44 17.51 -20.98
C ILE A 100 0.24 16.57 -21.15
N TYR A 101 0.32 15.41 -20.50
CA TYR A 101 -0.76 14.48 -20.38
C TYR A 101 -1.59 15.05 -19.23
N ASN A 102 -2.44 16.02 -19.57
CA ASN A 102 -3.56 16.49 -18.76
C ASN A 102 -4.57 15.34 -18.64
N ASP A 103 -4.14 14.22 -18.05
CA ASP A 103 -4.98 13.07 -17.79
C ASP A 103 -5.09 12.88 -16.28
N TYR A 104 -5.71 13.89 -15.68
CA TYR A 104 -6.44 13.74 -14.42
C TYR A 104 -7.73 12.88 -14.62
N SER A 105 -7.94 12.26 -15.79
CA SER A 105 -9.20 11.59 -16.16
C SER A 105 -9.17 10.06 -16.15
N VAL A 106 -8.03 9.37 -16.21
CA VAL A 106 -8.03 7.89 -16.38
C VAL A 106 -7.85 7.06 -15.10
N VAL A 107 -7.54 7.66 -13.94
CA VAL A 107 -7.57 6.92 -12.65
C VAL A 107 -8.37 7.66 -11.58
N LYS A 108 -9.56 8.17 -11.94
CA LYS A 108 -10.69 7.91 -11.06
C LYS A 108 -11.14 6.48 -11.39
N SER A 109 -10.46 5.49 -10.82
CA SER A 109 -11.23 4.31 -10.42
C SER A 109 -12.30 4.90 -9.54
N ALA A 110 -13.51 4.98 -10.07
CA ALA A 110 -14.66 5.37 -9.31
C ALA A 110 -14.79 4.25 -8.30
N HIS A 111 -14.12 4.38 -7.15
CA HIS A 111 -14.50 3.72 -5.92
C HIS A 111 -15.85 4.31 -5.55
N GLN A 112 -16.85 3.99 -6.37
CA GLN A 112 -18.23 4.28 -6.11
C GLN A 112 -18.53 3.45 -4.89
N LYS A 113 -18.88 4.18 -3.84
CA LYS A 113 -19.43 3.61 -2.63
C LYS A 113 -20.39 2.48 -3.04
N PRO A 114 -20.19 1.24 -2.55
CA PRO A 114 -21.03 0.12 -2.92
C PRO A 114 -22.51 0.49 -2.75
N PRO A 115 -23.39 0.01 -3.64
CA PRO A 115 -24.83 0.13 -3.42
C PRO A 115 -25.15 -0.36 -2.00
N GLU A 116 -25.98 0.38 -1.25
CA GLU A 116 -26.35 0.12 0.15
C GLU A 116 -25.32 0.44 1.25
N SER A 117 -24.10 0.87 0.93
CA SER A 117 -23.20 1.32 1.99
C SER A 117 -23.81 2.53 2.69
N LEU A 118 -23.77 2.58 4.02
CA LEU A 118 -24.19 3.74 4.80
C LEU A 118 -22.98 4.57 5.27
N VAL A 119 -21.76 4.11 4.97
CA VAL A 119 -20.54 4.83 5.31
C VAL A 119 -20.50 6.14 4.53
N THR A 120 -20.33 7.27 5.21
CA THR A 120 -20.13 8.57 4.55
C THR A 120 -18.68 9.02 4.71
N VAL A 121 -18.15 9.65 3.67
CA VAL A 121 -16.78 10.17 3.65
C VAL A 121 -16.85 11.63 3.25
N GLU A 122 -16.39 12.51 4.13
CA GLU A 122 -16.28 13.94 3.87
C GLU A 122 -14.81 14.34 3.92
N LYS A 123 -14.33 14.98 2.85
CA LYS A 123 -12.94 15.42 2.75
C LYS A 123 -12.88 16.95 2.77
N THR A 124 -12.14 17.49 3.72
CA THR A 124 -11.76 18.91 3.75
C THR A 124 -10.28 19.05 3.38
N SER A 125 -9.77 20.28 3.31
CA SER A 125 -8.34 20.54 3.12
C SER A 125 -7.47 20.05 4.29
N SER A 126 -8.05 19.88 5.48
CA SER A 126 -7.34 19.55 6.72
C SER A 126 -7.79 18.25 7.38
N SER A 127 -8.84 17.60 6.88
CA SER A 127 -9.40 16.41 7.50
C SER A 127 -10.10 15.48 6.52
N LEU A 128 -10.13 14.19 6.88
CA LEU A 128 -10.96 13.17 6.25
C LEU A 128 -11.88 12.60 7.34
N ILE A 129 -13.17 12.89 7.25
CA ILE A 129 -14.19 12.41 8.19
C ILE A 129 -14.83 11.17 7.58
N ILE A 130 -14.72 10.04 8.26
CA ILE A 130 -15.37 8.78 7.87
C ILE A 130 -16.43 8.46 8.92
N ASN A 131 -17.69 8.57 8.55
CA ASN A 131 -18.80 8.18 9.41
C ASN A 131 -19.19 6.73 9.11
N ILE A 132 -19.02 5.85 10.08
CA ILE A 132 -19.40 4.44 9.99
C ILE A 132 -20.61 4.24 10.91
N PRO A 133 -21.84 4.18 10.37
CA PRO A 133 -23.01 3.94 11.21
C PRO A 133 -22.98 2.52 11.78
N SER A 134 -23.31 2.38 13.06
CA SER A 134 -23.44 1.08 13.73
C SER A 134 -24.54 0.25 13.03
N GLY A 135 -24.16 -0.88 12.44
CA GLY A 135 -25.06 -1.69 11.63
C GLY A 135 -26.17 -2.38 12.45
N SER A 136 -27.38 -1.84 12.38
CA SER A 136 -28.60 -2.62 12.59
C SER A 136 -29.48 -2.47 11.35
N SER A 137 -29.77 -3.59 10.67
CA SER A 137 -30.87 -3.71 9.67
C SER A 137 -30.57 -3.60 8.16
N VAL A 138 -29.42 -4.10 7.67
CA VAL A 138 -29.28 -4.36 6.20
C VAL A 138 -29.12 -5.85 5.87
N PHE A 139 -28.55 -6.66 6.75
CA PHE A 139 -28.38 -8.11 6.52
C PHE A 139 -29.68 -8.96 6.66
N ILE A 140 -30.77 -8.38 7.17
CA ILE A 140 -32.00 -9.15 7.50
C ILE A 140 -33.00 -9.20 6.33
N LYS A 141 -32.97 -8.26 5.38
CA LYS A 141 -34.00 -8.21 4.32
C LYS A 141 -33.83 -9.28 3.22
N HIS A 142 -32.61 -9.68 2.88
CA HIS A 142 -32.39 -10.73 1.87
C HIS A 142 -32.50 -12.17 2.41
N PHE A 143 -32.38 -12.37 3.73
CA PHE A 143 -32.52 -13.70 4.33
C PHE A 143 -34.00 -14.10 4.54
N ILE A 144 -34.90 -13.12 4.76
CA ILE A 144 -36.32 -13.40 4.99
C ILE A 144 -37.06 -13.75 3.69
N LEU A 145 -36.67 -13.21 2.53
CA LEU A 145 -37.34 -13.53 1.25
C LEU A 145 -37.00 -14.92 0.69
N LEU A 146 -35.85 -15.50 1.08
CA LEU A 146 -35.47 -16.87 0.69
C LEU A 146 -36.10 -17.96 1.58
N PHE A 147 -36.57 -17.60 2.78
CA PHE A 147 -37.20 -18.57 3.69
C PHE A 147 -38.68 -18.84 3.38
N PHE A 148 -39.39 -17.89 2.75
CA PHE A 148 -40.82 -18.04 2.44
C PHE A 148 -41.14 -18.74 1.09
N LEU A 149 -40.16 -18.93 0.20
CA LEU A 149 -40.36 -19.67 -1.07
C LEU A 149 -40.01 -21.16 -1.00
N ILE A 150 -39.41 -21.62 0.10
CA ILE A 150 -39.02 -23.04 0.29
C ILE A 150 -40.06 -23.80 1.14
N PHE A 151 -40.98 -23.12 1.83
CA PHE A 151 -41.97 -23.72 2.74
C PHE A 151 -43.45 -23.42 2.41
N SER A 152 -43.79 -23.18 1.15
CA SER A 152 -45.18 -23.29 0.68
C SER A 152 -45.27 -24.29 -0.47
N CYS A 153 -45.67 -25.51 -0.12
CA CYS A 153 -46.53 -26.34 -0.97
C CYS A 153 -47.87 -25.63 -1.21
#